data_AF-A0A954MQD8-F1
#
_entry.id   AF-A0A954MQD8-F1
#
_cell.length_a   1.000
_cell.length_b   1.000
_cell.length_c   1.000
_cell.angle_alpha   90.00
_cell.angle_beta   90.00
_cell.angle_gamma   90.00
#
_symmetry.space_group_name_H-M   'P 1'
#
loop_
_entity.id
_entity.type
_entity.pdbx_description
1 polymer ?
#
loop_
_entity_poly.entity_id
_entity_poly.type
_entity_poly.pdbx_seq_one_letter_code
_entity_poly.pdbx_strand_id
1 'polypeptide(L)'
;MTTVILQHFVSGEAFFTGCLCLLWGAVVAKPLPGRRRWVAWSIGLGTVLIALSSTPLPVAAYVAWGLLGIWVLATVSPHPQQLIESDGPTSQKPNQQFRCAATANAFFVVTLSFAAWEARYHLAPSPPSVRPQRLIVVGDSISAGIGEGEGATWPRLLMDRPSVDVVDLSRMGATVSSSLKTVEANKLPDGLVLLEIGGNDLLGGTSVVEFASALEALIQKLSSAHEVWMFELPLPPGFQRFGQVQRRLAARYSIRLIPKSVLSRLILSSESTLDSIHLTKQGHERFADRVEFLLDLN
;
A
#
# COMPACT_ATOMS: atom_id res chain seq x y z
N MET A 1 -6.51 20.42 5.26
CA MET A 1 -7.34 19.68 4.28
C MET A 1 -6.49 18.92 3.27
N THR A 2 -5.34 19.45 2.84
CA THR A 2 -4.38 18.80 1.91
C THR A 2 -3.76 17.51 2.46
N THR A 3 -3.40 17.47 3.74
CA THR A 3 -2.71 16.34 4.36
C THR A 3 -3.57 15.06 4.43
N VAL A 4 -4.86 15.20 4.71
CA VAL A 4 -5.81 14.07 4.78
C VAL A 4 -5.99 13.42 3.40
N ILE A 5 -6.09 14.23 2.36
CA ILE A 5 -6.21 13.73 0.98
C ILE A 5 -4.92 13.00 0.59
N LEU A 6 -3.76 13.60 0.86
CA LEU A 6 -2.47 12.96 0.57
C LEU A 6 -2.32 11.63 1.31
N GLN A 7 -2.69 11.61 2.59
CA GLN A 7 -2.69 10.40 3.41
C GLN A 7 -3.61 9.32 2.84
N HIS A 8 -4.78 9.69 2.32
CA HIS A 8 -5.71 8.75 1.71
C HIS A 8 -5.10 8.02 0.49
N PHE A 9 -4.30 8.70 -0.33
CA PHE A 9 -3.63 8.08 -1.46
C PHE A 9 -2.37 7.30 -1.05
N VAL A 10 -1.51 7.93 -0.26
CA VAL A 10 -0.21 7.37 0.11
C VAL A 10 -0.35 6.13 1.02
N SER A 11 -1.38 6.09 1.88
CA SER A 11 -1.73 4.89 2.66
C SER A 11 -2.34 3.77 1.82
N GLY A 12 -2.80 4.04 0.60
CA GLY A 12 -3.56 3.11 -0.24
C GLY A 12 -5.05 3.02 0.07
N GLU A 13 -5.58 3.78 1.03
CA GLU A 13 -7.01 3.76 1.36
C GLU A 13 -7.91 4.21 0.19
N ALA A 14 -7.40 5.08 -0.69
CA ALA A 14 -8.07 5.52 -1.91
C ALA A 14 -8.51 4.35 -2.81
N PHE A 15 -7.80 3.23 -2.73
CA PHE A 15 -8.19 2.01 -3.42
C PHE A 15 -9.56 1.51 -2.98
N PHE A 16 -9.81 1.45 -1.67
CA PHE A 16 -11.07 0.96 -1.12
C PHE A 16 -12.22 1.94 -1.39
N THR A 17 -11.97 3.24 -1.30
CA THR A 17 -12.95 4.26 -1.72
C THR A 17 -13.31 4.08 -3.19
N GLY A 18 -12.32 3.85 -4.06
CA GLY A 18 -12.56 3.55 -5.47
C GLY A 18 -13.37 2.27 -5.66
N CYS A 19 -13.02 1.19 -4.97
CA CYS A 19 -13.80 -0.06 -4.96
C CYS A 19 -15.26 0.18 -4.53
N LEU A 20 -15.51 0.97 -3.47
CA LEU A 20 -16.86 1.30 -3.02
C LEU A 20 -17.65 2.06 -4.10
N CYS A 21 -17.03 3.00 -4.80
CA CYS A 21 -17.65 3.66 -5.96
C CYS A 21 -18.01 2.65 -7.06
N LEU A 22 -17.11 1.72 -7.38
CA LEU A 22 -17.36 0.69 -8.41
C LEU A 22 -18.46 -0.28 -8.00
N LEU A 23 -18.49 -0.74 -6.75
CA LEU A 23 -19.54 -1.60 -6.20
C LEU A 23 -20.90 -0.89 -6.24
N TRP A 24 -20.94 0.39 -5.89
CA TRP A 24 -22.15 1.21 -6.02
C TRP A 24 -22.60 1.30 -7.48
N GLY A 25 -21.67 1.55 -8.41
CA GLY A 25 -21.95 1.52 -9.85
C GLY A 25 -22.58 0.22 -10.31
N ALA A 26 -22.08 -0.93 -9.83
CA ALA A 26 -22.63 -2.25 -10.12
C ALA A 26 -24.05 -2.43 -9.57
N VAL A 27 -24.31 -1.97 -8.34
CA VAL A 27 -25.65 -2.04 -7.71
C VAL A 27 -26.66 -1.15 -8.45
N VAL A 28 -26.24 0.02 -8.89
CA VAL A 28 -27.07 0.99 -9.62
C VAL A 28 -27.32 0.57 -11.07
N ALA A 29 -26.43 -0.23 -11.67
CA ALA A 29 -26.54 -0.73 -13.04
C ALA A 29 -27.77 -1.61 -13.31
N LYS A 30 -28.52 -2.01 -12.27
CA LYS A 30 -29.80 -2.71 -12.39
C LYS A 30 -30.75 -2.01 -13.38
N PRO A 31 -31.60 -2.77 -14.10
CA PRO A 31 -32.30 -2.34 -15.31
C PRO A 31 -33.46 -1.37 -15.02
N LEU A 32 -33.13 -0.15 -14.61
CA LEU A 32 -34.07 0.93 -14.41
C LEU A 32 -33.65 2.14 -15.26
N PRO A 33 -34.59 2.80 -15.94
CA PRO A 33 -34.29 3.93 -16.82
C PRO A 33 -33.65 5.11 -16.05
N GLY A 34 -32.79 5.87 -16.73
CA GLY A 34 -32.15 7.06 -16.17
C GLY A 34 -30.95 6.81 -15.24
N ARG A 35 -30.54 5.55 -15.03
CA ARG A 35 -29.42 5.19 -14.14
C ARG A 35 -28.04 5.19 -14.79
N ARG A 36 -27.94 5.16 -16.12
CA ARG A 36 -26.65 5.12 -16.84
C ARG A 36 -25.68 6.23 -16.44
N ARG A 37 -26.17 7.46 -16.24
CA ARG A 37 -25.33 8.58 -15.79
C ARG A 37 -24.67 8.30 -14.44
N TRP A 38 -25.41 7.71 -13.50
CA TRP A 38 -24.91 7.39 -12.17
C TRP A 38 -23.91 6.25 -12.20
N VAL A 39 -24.15 5.23 -13.04
CA VAL A 39 -23.21 4.14 -13.29
C VAL A 39 -21.91 4.69 -13.90
N ALA A 40 -22.01 5.57 -14.89
CA ALA A 40 -20.85 6.20 -15.53
C ALA A 40 -20.03 7.06 -14.55
N TRP A 41 -20.68 7.90 -13.74
CA TRP A 41 -20.00 8.67 -12.70
C TRP A 41 -19.31 7.78 -11.67
N SER A 42 -20.00 6.72 -11.22
CA SER A 42 -19.45 5.79 -10.21
C SER A 42 -18.25 5.02 -10.75
N ILE A 43 -18.34 4.52 -11.99
CA ILE A 43 -17.23 3.81 -12.65
C ILE A 43 -16.06 4.76 -12.93
N GLY A 44 -16.33 5.96 -13.43
CA GLY A 44 -15.31 6.96 -13.72
C GLY A 44 -14.55 7.40 -12.47
N LEU A 45 -15.28 7.81 -11.42
CA LEU A 45 -14.68 8.22 -10.15
C LEU A 45 -13.90 7.06 -9.51
N GLY A 46 -14.49 5.86 -9.45
CA GLY A 46 -13.83 4.70 -8.87
C GLY A 46 -12.52 4.34 -9.59
N THR A 47 -12.54 4.36 -10.93
CA THR A 47 -11.35 4.09 -11.75
C THR A 47 -10.24 5.10 -11.50
N VAL A 48 -10.58 6.40 -11.41
CA VAL A 48 -9.59 7.46 -11.12
C VAL A 48 -8.99 7.27 -9.73
N LEU A 49 -9.80 7.01 -8.71
CA LEU A 49 -9.32 6.78 -7.34
C LEU A 49 -8.39 5.57 -7.25
N ILE A 50 -8.76 4.46 -7.90
CA ILE A 50 -7.94 3.25 -7.96
C ILE A 50 -6.62 3.50 -8.69
N ALA A 51 -6.64 4.20 -9.83
CA ALA A 51 -5.42 4.51 -10.58
C ALA A 51 -4.45 5.39 -9.78
N LEU A 52 -4.99 6.36 -9.03
CA LEU A 52 -4.20 7.28 -8.20
C LEU A 52 -3.76 6.66 -6.86
N SER A 53 -4.37 5.55 -6.42
CA SER A 53 -4.03 4.89 -5.15
C SER A 53 -2.65 4.21 -5.13
N SER A 54 -2.00 4.09 -6.29
CA SER A 54 -0.74 3.35 -6.47
C SER A 54 -0.75 1.95 -5.86
N THR A 55 -1.90 1.29 -5.90
CA THR A 55 -2.03 -0.07 -5.35
C THR A 55 -1.12 -1.02 -6.14
N PRO A 56 -0.28 -1.84 -5.48
CA PRO A 56 0.63 -2.79 -6.13
C PRO A 56 -0.01 -3.97 -6.88
N LEU A 57 -1.00 -3.70 -7.73
CA LEU A 57 -1.65 -4.69 -8.61
C LEU A 57 -0.93 -4.78 -9.96
N PRO A 58 -0.86 -5.97 -10.60
CA PRO A 58 -0.34 -6.11 -11.94
C PRO A 58 -1.08 -5.20 -12.94
N VAL A 59 -0.38 -4.66 -13.94
CA VAL A 59 -0.98 -3.79 -14.97
C VAL A 59 -2.14 -4.49 -15.70
N ALA A 60 -2.01 -5.79 -15.97
CA ALA A 60 -3.07 -6.58 -16.58
C ALA A 60 -4.35 -6.61 -15.75
N ALA A 61 -4.25 -6.57 -14.42
CA ALA A 61 -5.42 -6.51 -13.54
C ALA A 61 -6.18 -5.19 -13.71
N TYR A 62 -5.47 -4.06 -13.75
CA TYR A 62 -6.07 -2.75 -14.02
C TYR A 62 -6.77 -2.71 -15.39
N VAL A 63 -6.13 -3.25 -16.43
CA VAL A 63 -6.69 -3.29 -17.78
C VAL A 63 -7.95 -4.16 -17.83
N ALA A 64 -7.88 -5.40 -17.34
CA ALA A 64 -9.02 -6.31 -17.34
C ALA A 64 -10.21 -5.75 -16.55
N TRP A 65 -9.94 -5.12 -15.42
CA TRP A 65 -10.96 -4.52 -14.57
C TRP A 65 -11.61 -3.29 -15.20
N GLY A 66 -10.82 -2.44 -15.87
CA GLY A 66 -11.33 -1.30 -16.65
C GLY A 66 -12.20 -1.73 -17.83
N LEU A 67 -11.77 -2.74 -18.59
CA LEU A 67 -12.57 -3.32 -19.68
C LEU A 67 -13.90 -3.88 -19.20
N LEU A 68 -13.92 -4.53 -18.02
CA LEU A 68 -15.14 -5.02 -17.40
C LEU A 68 -16.09 -3.87 -17.03
N GLY A 69 -15.57 -2.75 -16.52
CA GLY A 69 -16.37 -1.54 -16.26
C GLY A 69 -16.98 -0.92 -17.52
N ILE A 70 -16.20 -0.85 -18.62
CA ILE A 70 -16.70 -0.40 -19.93
C ILE A 70 -17.82 -1.32 -20.42
N TRP A 71 -17.66 -2.63 -20.24
CA TRP A 71 -18.66 -3.61 -20.66
C TRP A 71 -19.96 -3.48 -19.86
N VAL A 72 -19.89 -3.21 -18.55
CA VAL A 72 -21.06 -2.87 -17.74
C VAL A 72 -21.78 -1.66 -18.33
N LEU A 73 -21.07 -0.57 -18.62
CA LEU A 73 -21.66 0.63 -19.23
C LEU A 73 -22.32 0.39 -20.59
N ALA A 74 -21.77 -0.51 -21.40
CA ALA A 74 -22.34 -0.88 -22.69
C ALA A 74 -23.65 -1.68 -22.55
N THR A 75 -23.82 -2.41 -21.45
CA THR A 75 -25.04 -3.20 -21.18
C THR A 75 -26.16 -2.41 -20.49
N VAL A 76 -25.83 -1.29 -19.83
CA VAL A 76 -26.83 -0.40 -19.19
C VAL A 76 -27.51 0.45 -20.27
N SER A 77 -28.84 0.37 -20.35
CA SER A 77 -29.63 1.00 -21.41
C SER A 77 -29.32 2.51 -21.58
N PRO A 78 -28.98 2.96 -22.80
CA PRO A 78 -28.43 4.31 -23.00
C PRO A 78 -29.40 5.47 -22.86
N HIS A 79 -30.70 5.32 -23.16
CA HIS A 79 -31.67 6.41 -23.07
C HIS A 79 -33.12 5.90 -23.24
N PRO A 80 -34.15 6.61 -22.73
CA PRO A 80 -35.57 6.35 -22.99
C PRO A 80 -36.00 6.59 -24.45
N GLN A 81 -35.16 7.13 -25.34
CA GLN A 81 -35.55 7.44 -26.73
C GLN A 81 -35.77 6.21 -27.61
N GLN A 82 -35.30 5.02 -27.22
CA GLN A 82 -35.71 3.76 -27.86
C GLN A 82 -37.19 3.41 -27.60
N LEU A 83 -37.88 4.15 -26.73
CA LEU A 83 -39.33 4.02 -26.54
C LEU A 83 -40.14 4.75 -27.61
N ILE A 84 -39.54 5.64 -28.42
CA ILE A 84 -40.30 6.44 -29.40
C ILE A 84 -40.48 5.69 -30.74
N GLU A 85 -39.68 4.66 -31.01
CA GLU A 85 -39.83 3.80 -32.21
C GLU A 85 -40.49 2.44 -31.93
N SER A 86 -41.00 2.21 -30.71
CA SER A 86 -41.75 0.99 -30.40
C SER A 86 -43.14 1.33 -29.86
N ASP A 87 -44.12 1.42 -30.77
CA ASP A 87 -45.55 1.34 -30.43
C ASP A 87 -45.89 -0.09 -29.94
N GLY A 88 -45.43 -0.42 -28.74
CA GLY A 88 -45.69 -1.68 -28.04
C GLY A 88 -45.22 -1.61 -26.58
N PRO A 89 -45.86 -2.35 -25.66
CA PRO A 89 -45.63 -2.18 -24.23
C PRO A 89 -44.16 -2.39 -23.89
N THR A 90 -43.61 -1.42 -23.15
CA THR A 90 -42.31 -1.36 -22.48
C THR A 90 -41.82 -2.73 -21.97
N SER A 91 -41.24 -3.54 -22.86
CA SER A 91 -40.52 -4.74 -22.48
C SER A 91 -39.08 -4.59 -22.96
N GLN A 92 -38.20 -4.21 -22.03
CA GLN A 92 -36.80 -4.56 -22.22
C GLN A 92 -36.75 -6.07 -22.48
N LYS A 93 -36.17 -6.49 -23.60
CA LYS A 93 -36.08 -7.91 -23.95
C LYS A 93 -35.41 -8.65 -22.77
N PRO A 94 -35.94 -9.77 -22.25
CA PRO A 94 -35.40 -10.49 -21.10
C PRO A 94 -33.89 -10.77 -21.18
N ASN A 95 -33.39 -10.97 -22.40
CA ASN A 95 -31.96 -11.16 -22.68
C ASN A 95 -31.09 -9.94 -22.34
N GLN A 96 -31.59 -8.71 -22.49
CA GLN A 96 -30.84 -7.49 -22.15
C GLN A 96 -30.75 -7.29 -20.63
N GLN A 97 -31.85 -7.52 -19.92
CA GLN A 97 -31.88 -7.44 -18.46
C GLN A 97 -30.97 -8.51 -17.83
N PHE A 98 -31.04 -9.73 -18.35
CA PHE A 98 -30.16 -10.83 -17.93
C PHE A 98 -28.69 -10.49 -18.17
N ARG A 99 -28.33 -10.00 -19.37
CA ARG A 99 -26.94 -9.61 -19.69
C ARG A 99 -26.44 -8.50 -18.77
N CYS A 100 -27.24 -7.47 -18.53
CA CYS A 100 -26.87 -6.36 -17.66
C CYS A 100 -26.68 -6.80 -16.20
N ALA A 101 -27.59 -7.64 -15.68
CA ALA A 101 -27.46 -8.20 -14.34
C ALA A 101 -26.22 -9.11 -14.24
N ALA A 102 -25.97 -9.95 -15.23
CA ALA A 102 -24.81 -10.84 -15.26
C ALA A 102 -23.48 -10.07 -15.29
N THR A 103 -23.35 -9.05 -16.15
CA THR A 103 -22.14 -8.24 -16.23
C THR A 103 -21.93 -7.39 -14.96
N ALA A 104 -22.99 -6.81 -14.41
CA ALA A 104 -22.91 -6.05 -13.15
C ALA A 104 -22.52 -6.95 -11.96
N ASN A 105 -23.08 -8.16 -11.87
CA ASN A 105 -22.70 -9.13 -10.84
C ASN A 105 -21.25 -9.60 -10.99
N ALA A 106 -20.80 -9.89 -12.22
CA ALA A 106 -19.41 -10.25 -12.48
C ALA A 106 -18.47 -9.11 -12.06
N PHE A 107 -18.79 -7.87 -12.42
CA PHE A 107 -18.01 -6.68 -12.02
C PHE A 107 -17.99 -6.48 -10.50
N PHE A 108 -19.12 -6.71 -9.82
CA PHE A 108 -19.22 -6.66 -8.37
C PHE A 108 -18.30 -7.69 -7.71
N VAL A 109 -18.37 -8.96 -8.13
CA VAL A 109 -17.57 -10.06 -7.57
C VAL A 109 -16.08 -9.85 -7.82
N VAL A 110 -15.69 -9.39 -9.02
CA VAL A 110 -14.30 -9.08 -9.34
C VAL A 110 -13.78 -7.93 -8.48
N THR A 111 -14.55 -6.85 -8.35
CA THR A 111 -14.20 -5.71 -7.50
C THR A 111 -14.04 -6.13 -6.02
N LEU A 112 -14.99 -6.92 -5.51
CA LEU A 112 -14.95 -7.40 -4.13
C LEU A 112 -13.74 -8.32 -3.89
N SER A 113 -13.42 -9.17 -4.85
CA SER A 113 -12.23 -10.04 -4.79
C SER A 113 -10.94 -9.24 -4.72
N PHE A 114 -10.81 -8.17 -5.52
CA PHE A 114 -9.65 -7.28 -5.46
C PHE A 114 -9.58 -6.50 -4.15
N ALA A 115 -10.72 -6.02 -3.63
CA ALA A 115 -10.78 -5.39 -2.31
C ALA A 115 -10.33 -6.34 -1.20
N ALA A 116 -10.84 -7.59 -1.19
CA ALA A 116 -10.44 -8.59 -0.21
C ALA A 116 -8.95 -8.96 -0.33
N TRP A 117 -8.43 -9.06 -1.55
CA TRP A 117 -7.01 -9.31 -1.80
C TRP A 117 -6.12 -8.18 -1.29
N GLU A 118 -6.51 -6.91 -1.51
CA GLU A 118 -5.72 -5.78 -1.04
C GLU A 118 -5.80 -5.63 0.49
N ALA A 119 -6.94 -5.92 1.10
CA ALA A 119 -7.15 -5.78 2.55
C ALA A 119 -6.07 -6.49 3.39
N ARG A 120 -5.55 -7.63 2.93
CA ARG A 120 -4.49 -8.37 3.63
C ARG A 120 -3.20 -7.58 3.82
N TYR A 121 -2.91 -6.62 2.95
CA TYR A 121 -1.72 -5.75 3.03
C TYR A 121 -1.96 -4.50 3.88
N HIS A 122 -3.19 -4.26 4.33
CA HIS A 122 -3.56 -3.17 5.24
C HIS A 122 -3.68 -3.64 6.68
N LEU A 123 -3.71 -4.96 6.90
CA LEU A 123 -3.69 -5.57 8.22
C LEU A 123 -2.23 -5.72 8.67
N ALA A 124 -1.94 -5.26 9.89
CA ALA A 124 -0.64 -5.47 10.49
C ALA A 124 -0.38 -6.98 10.70
N PRO A 125 0.85 -7.46 10.52
CA PRO A 125 1.20 -8.83 10.89
C PRO A 125 0.93 -9.03 12.38
N SER A 126 0.56 -10.26 12.77
CA SER A 126 0.52 -10.61 14.19
C SER A 126 1.90 -10.38 14.83
N PRO A 127 1.97 -10.08 16.14
CA PRO A 127 3.23 -10.05 16.86
C PRO A 127 4.05 -11.33 16.66
N PRO A 128 5.38 -11.27 16.76
CA PRO A 128 6.21 -12.46 16.73
C PRO A 128 5.83 -13.40 17.89
N SER A 129 5.90 -14.71 17.68
CA SER A 129 5.53 -15.71 18.69
C SER A 129 6.46 -15.71 19.90
N VAL A 130 7.68 -15.20 19.73
CA VAL A 130 8.67 -15.01 20.78
C VAL A 130 9.12 -13.56 20.73
N ARG A 131 9.12 -12.89 21.89
CA ARG A 131 9.63 -11.53 22.00
C ARG A 131 11.08 -11.48 21.54
N PRO A 132 11.45 -10.62 20.59
CA PRO A 132 12.83 -10.51 20.16
C PRO A 132 13.65 -9.91 21.28
N GLN A 133 14.71 -10.62 21.71
CA GLN A 133 15.68 -10.07 22.67
C GLN A 133 16.57 -9.01 22.00
N ARG A 134 16.71 -9.08 20.67
CA ARG A 134 17.49 -8.14 19.88
C ARG A 134 16.75 -7.72 18.62
N LEU A 135 16.78 -6.43 18.34
CA LEU A 135 16.25 -5.78 17.15
C LEU A 135 17.40 -5.18 16.34
N ILE A 136 17.51 -5.53 15.06
CA ILE A 136 18.49 -4.96 14.13
C ILE A 136 17.74 -4.05 13.18
N VAL A 137 18.02 -2.75 13.21
CA VAL A 137 17.35 -1.75 12.38
C VAL A 137 18.23 -1.47 11.17
N VAL A 138 17.72 -1.77 9.97
CA VAL A 138 18.34 -1.34 8.71
C VAL A 138 17.39 -0.34 8.09
N GLY A 139 17.73 0.94 8.24
CA GLY A 139 16.85 2.05 7.88
C GLY A 139 17.51 3.16 7.08
N ASP A 140 16.71 4.11 6.61
CA ASP A 140 17.20 5.35 6.00
C ASP A 140 17.11 6.57 6.94
N SER A 141 16.80 7.75 6.41
CA SER A 141 16.70 8.98 7.19
C SER A 141 15.52 8.98 8.16
N ILE A 142 14.43 8.24 7.92
CA ILE A 142 13.32 8.13 8.88
C ILE A 142 13.81 7.49 10.19
N SER A 143 14.73 6.53 10.09
CA SER A 143 15.33 5.85 11.24
C SER A 143 16.55 6.58 11.80
N ALA A 144 17.43 7.09 10.92
CA ALA A 144 18.68 7.74 11.32
C ALA A 144 18.51 9.14 11.91
N GLY A 145 17.39 9.82 11.65
CA GLY A 145 17.14 11.21 12.07
C GLY A 145 17.90 12.25 11.24
N ILE A 146 17.67 13.54 11.53
CA ILE A 146 18.41 14.66 10.89
C ILE A 146 19.55 15.14 11.80
N GLY A 147 20.79 15.06 11.30
CA GLY A 147 21.95 15.75 11.86
C GLY A 147 22.68 14.98 12.96
N GLU A 148 24.00 15.21 13.06
CA GLU A 148 24.83 14.72 14.16
C GLU A 148 24.63 15.63 15.38
N GLY A 149 23.68 15.31 16.26
CA GLY A 149 23.59 15.94 17.57
C GLY A 149 22.19 16.25 18.10
N GLU A 150 21.12 16.12 17.30
CA GLU A 150 19.77 16.43 17.75
C GLU A 150 18.89 15.17 17.88
N GLY A 151 18.59 14.79 19.12
CA GLY A 151 17.39 14.04 19.45
C GLY A 151 17.50 12.52 19.59
N ALA A 152 16.62 11.97 20.42
CA ALA A 152 16.44 10.55 20.60
C ALA A 152 15.71 9.98 19.38
N THR A 153 16.46 9.40 18.45
CA THR A 153 15.88 8.66 17.31
C THR A 153 15.06 7.49 17.82
N TRP A 154 14.10 7.00 17.04
CA TRP A 154 13.22 5.93 17.49
C TRP A 154 13.98 4.63 17.85
N PRO A 155 15.07 4.23 17.15
CA PRO A 155 15.87 3.09 17.58
C PRO A 155 16.56 3.37 18.92
N ARG A 156 17.08 4.59 19.12
CA ARG A 156 17.74 4.98 20.36
C ARG A 156 16.79 5.08 21.55
N LEU A 157 15.57 5.57 21.32
CA LEU A 157 14.50 5.55 22.32
C LEU A 157 14.14 4.13 22.77
N LEU A 158 14.25 3.14 21.87
CA LEU A 158 14.06 1.74 22.21
C LEU A 158 15.29 1.14 22.93
N MET A 159 16.52 1.59 22.64
CA MET A 159 17.72 1.19 23.39
C MET A 159 17.64 1.56 24.87
N ASP A 160 17.00 2.69 25.18
CA ASP A 160 16.80 3.14 26.56
C ASP A 160 15.75 2.29 27.31
N ARG A 161 15.05 1.37 26.63
CA ARG A 161 14.06 0.47 27.21
C ARG A 161 14.69 -0.89 27.51
N PRO A 162 14.49 -1.47 28.71
CA PRO A 162 15.16 -2.70 29.13
C PRO A 162 14.68 -3.98 28.42
N SER A 163 13.65 -3.90 27.57
CA SER A 163 13.00 -5.06 26.97
C SER A 163 13.64 -5.56 25.67
N VAL A 164 14.54 -4.77 25.04
CA VAL A 164 15.16 -5.13 23.76
C VAL A 164 16.56 -4.52 23.60
N ASP A 165 17.51 -5.31 23.12
CA ASP A 165 18.82 -4.83 22.65
C ASP A 165 18.68 -4.34 21.20
N VAL A 166 19.00 -3.08 20.90
CA VAL A 166 18.83 -2.53 19.55
C VAL A 166 20.19 -2.29 18.90
N VAL A 167 20.36 -2.82 17.68
CA VAL A 167 21.49 -2.56 16.81
C VAL A 167 21.02 -1.69 15.66
N ASP A 168 21.37 -0.41 15.71
CA ASP A 168 20.99 0.56 14.68
C ASP A 168 22.04 0.65 13.58
N LEU A 169 21.65 0.26 12.36
CA LEU A 169 22.45 0.34 11.13
C LEU A 169 21.87 1.36 10.15
N SER A 170 20.93 2.19 10.59
CA SER A 170 20.30 3.19 9.73
C SER A 170 21.28 4.29 9.32
N ARG A 171 21.09 4.82 8.11
CA ARG A 171 21.93 5.90 7.56
C ARG A 171 21.09 6.91 6.78
N MET A 172 21.37 8.19 6.98
CA MET A 172 20.76 9.26 6.21
C MET A 172 21.03 9.07 4.70
N GLY A 173 19.98 9.19 3.89
CA GLY A 173 20.09 9.03 2.44
C GLY A 173 20.42 7.61 1.97
N ALA A 174 20.28 6.59 2.84
CA ALA A 174 20.55 5.22 2.46
C ALA A 174 19.60 4.74 1.35
N THR A 175 20.17 4.10 0.34
CA THR A 175 19.42 3.31 -0.64
C THR A 175 19.49 1.84 -0.25
N VAL A 176 18.69 1.00 -0.90
CA VAL A 176 18.77 -0.45 -0.70
C VAL A 176 20.18 -0.97 -1.01
N SER A 177 20.79 -0.45 -2.08
CA SER A 177 22.14 -0.84 -2.50
C SER A 177 23.22 -0.45 -1.47
N SER A 178 23.13 0.73 -0.84
CA SER A 178 24.10 1.13 0.18
C SER A 178 23.88 0.41 1.51
N SER A 179 22.62 0.08 1.83
CA SER A 179 22.25 -0.73 2.99
C SER A 179 22.78 -2.16 2.88
N LEU A 180 22.71 -2.78 1.70
CA LEU A 180 23.32 -4.08 1.43
C LEU A 180 24.81 -4.08 1.74
N LYS A 181 25.57 -3.10 1.23
CA LYS A 181 27.01 -2.98 1.53
C LYS A 181 27.28 -2.82 3.03
N THR A 182 26.41 -2.08 3.74
CA THR A 182 26.52 -1.91 5.19
C THR A 182 26.28 -3.23 5.91
N VAL A 183 25.24 -3.98 5.53
CA VAL A 183 24.95 -5.32 6.09
C VAL A 183 26.08 -6.31 5.80
N GLU A 184 26.67 -6.29 4.61
CA GLU A 184 27.79 -7.17 4.24
C GLU A 184 29.08 -6.86 5.01
N ALA A 185 29.32 -5.58 5.32
CA ALA A 185 30.50 -5.15 6.05
C ALA A 185 30.41 -5.42 7.57
N ASN A 186 29.22 -5.71 8.10
CA ASN A 186 28.99 -5.92 9.53
C ASN A 186 28.64 -7.37 9.85
N LYS A 187 29.23 -7.91 10.92
CA LYS A 187 28.80 -9.20 11.47
C LYS A 187 27.56 -8.98 12.32
N LEU A 188 26.39 -9.23 11.76
CA LEU A 188 25.13 -9.07 12.47
C LEU A 188 25.00 -10.11 13.60
N PRO A 189 24.58 -9.69 14.80
CA PRO A 189 24.22 -10.63 15.87
C PRO A 189 22.89 -11.33 15.57
N ASP A 190 22.55 -12.37 16.33
CA ASP A 190 21.23 -13.00 16.24
C ASP A 190 20.14 -12.05 16.76
N GLY A 191 19.03 -11.94 16.02
CA GLY A 191 17.93 -11.03 16.31
C GLY A 191 16.92 -10.95 15.18
N LEU A 192 15.87 -10.14 15.41
CA LEU A 192 14.88 -9.78 14.40
C LEU A 192 15.38 -8.56 13.63
N VAL A 193 15.34 -8.60 12.30
CA VAL A 193 15.73 -7.48 11.45
C VAL A 193 14.48 -6.70 11.04
N LEU A 194 14.50 -5.39 11.26
CA LEU A 194 13.48 -4.46 10.81
C LEU A 194 14.03 -3.61 9.67
N LEU A 195 13.45 -3.79 8.48
CA LEU A 195 13.81 -3.09 7.25
C LEU A 195 12.90 -1.88 7.03
N GLU A 196 13.49 -0.70 7.02
CA GLU A 196 12.85 0.58 6.73
C GLU A 196 13.65 1.27 5.61
N ILE A 197 13.57 0.74 4.39
CA ILE A 197 14.48 1.15 3.31
C ILE A 197 13.78 1.18 1.95
N GLY A 198 14.26 2.07 1.07
CA GLY A 198 13.81 2.19 -0.31
C GLY A 198 13.09 3.51 -0.62
N GLY A 199 12.89 4.39 0.37
CA GLY A 199 12.36 5.73 0.15
C GLY A 199 13.27 6.55 -0.78
N ASN A 200 14.58 6.48 -0.54
CA ASN A 200 15.57 7.16 -1.39
C ASN A 200 15.69 6.56 -2.79
N ASP A 201 15.48 5.25 -2.96
CA ASP A 201 15.44 4.64 -4.31
C ASP A 201 14.21 5.13 -5.08
N LEU A 202 13.06 5.21 -4.41
CA LEU A 202 11.80 5.68 -4.97
C LEU A 202 11.88 7.16 -5.38
N LEU A 203 12.44 8.02 -4.52
CA LEU A 203 12.52 9.46 -4.75
C LEU A 203 13.76 9.90 -5.54
N GLY A 204 14.86 9.14 -5.45
CA GLY A 204 16.16 9.44 -6.05
C GLY A 204 16.34 8.94 -7.49
N GLY A 205 15.30 8.34 -8.08
CA GLY A 205 15.30 7.97 -9.51
C GLY A 205 15.97 6.61 -9.82
N THR A 206 16.19 5.76 -8.83
CA THR A 206 16.66 4.38 -9.04
C THR A 206 15.67 3.63 -9.91
N SER A 207 16.16 2.86 -10.89
CA SER A 207 15.24 2.09 -11.73
C SER A 207 14.59 0.96 -10.92
N VAL A 208 13.35 0.59 -11.28
CA VAL A 208 12.64 -0.53 -10.61
C VAL A 208 13.43 -1.84 -10.67
N VAL A 209 14.23 -2.03 -11.74
CA VAL A 209 15.04 -3.24 -11.93
C VAL A 209 16.23 -3.25 -10.96
N GLU A 210 16.94 -2.13 -10.83
CA GLU A 210 18.03 -1.99 -9.86
C GLU A 210 17.51 -2.15 -8.43
N PHE A 211 16.40 -1.47 -8.10
CA PHE A 211 15.74 -1.60 -6.81
C PHE A 211 15.38 -3.06 -6.50
N ALA A 212 14.79 -3.78 -7.47
CA ALA A 212 14.43 -5.17 -7.30
C ALA A 212 15.62 -6.09 -7.07
N SER A 213 16.69 -5.91 -7.84
CA SER A 213 17.92 -6.68 -7.70
C SER A 213 18.58 -6.45 -6.35
N ALA A 214 18.74 -5.17 -5.96
CA ALA A 214 19.35 -4.80 -4.69
C ALA A 214 18.52 -5.28 -3.49
N LEU A 215 17.19 -5.13 -3.55
CA LEU A 215 16.31 -5.55 -2.46
C LEU A 215 16.27 -7.06 -2.31
N GLU A 216 16.29 -7.79 -3.43
CA GLU A 216 16.40 -9.25 -3.40
C GLU A 216 17.71 -9.70 -2.76
N ALA A 217 18.85 -9.12 -3.14
CA ALA A 217 20.15 -9.44 -2.54
C ALA A 217 20.20 -9.11 -1.04
N LEU A 218 19.67 -7.95 -0.63
CA LEU A 218 19.57 -7.56 0.78
C LEU A 218 18.71 -8.54 1.58
N ILE A 219 17.52 -8.88 1.08
CA ILE A 219 16.61 -9.81 1.73
C ILE A 219 17.24 -11.20 1.82
N GLN A 220 17.86 -11.71 0.74
CA GLN A 220 18.55 -13.00 0.75
C GLN A 220 19.64 -13.05 1.82
N LYS A 221 20.44 -11.98 1.93
CA LYS A 221 21.51 -11.90 2.93
C LYS A 221 20.94 -11.98 4.35
N LEU A 222 19.91 -11.20 4.65
CA LEU A 222 19.34 -11.11 5.99
C LEU A 222 18.52 -12.35 6.39
N SER A 223 17.63 -12.80 5.50
CA SER A 223 16.73 -13.93 5.77
C SER A 223 17.43 -15.28 5.86
N SER A 224 18.71 -15.35 5.49
CA SER A 224 19.53 -16.55 5.66
C SER A 224 19.82 -16.89 7.14
N ALA A 225 19.77 -15.88 8.02
CA ALA A 225 20.14 -16.03 9.44
C ALA A 225 19.16 -15.35 10.40
N HIS A 226 18.23 -14.52 9.91
CA HIS A 226 17.37 -13.70 10.75
C HIS A 226 15.91 -13.77 10.31
N GLU A 227 14.99 -13.63 11.27
CA GLU A 227 13.62 -13.24 10.94
C GLU A 227 13.63 -11.78 10.46
N VAL A 228 12.96 -11.51 9.35
CA VAL A 228 12.95 -10.19 8.73
C VAL A 228 11.53 -9.66 8.64
N TRP A 229 11.34 -8.46 9.16
CA TRP A 229 10.15 -7.65 9.02
C TRP A 229 10.50 -6.43 8.16
N MET A 230 9.62 -6.03 7.26
CA MET A 230 9.86 -4.93 6.34
C MET A 230 8.68 -3.99 6.29
N PHE A 231 8.92 -2.69 6.43
CA PHE A 231 7.90 -1.70 6.17
C PHE A 231 7.64 -1.58 4.67
N GLU A 232 6.37 -1.67 4.28
CA GLU A 232 5.95 -1.35 2.93
C GLU A 232 6.07 0.16 2.71
N LEU A 233 6.65 0.54 1.57
CA LEU A 233 6.83 1.94 1.23
C LEU A 233 5.48 2.63 1.05
N PRO A 234 5.29 3.83 1.61
CA PRO A 234 4.23 4.73 1.19
C PRO A 234 4.44 5.11 -0.28
N LEU A 235 3.47 4.81 -1.15
CA LEU A 235 3.63 4.96 -2.61
C LEU A 235 2.86 6.18 -3.12
N PRO A 236 3.55 7.20 -3.65
CA PRO A 236 2.90 8.26 -4.42
C PRO A 236 2.28 7.71 -5.72
N PRO A 237 1.31 8.43 -6.34
CA PRO A 237 0.76 8.08 -7.66
C PRO A 237 1.85 7.76 -8.69
N GLY A 238 1.76 6.59 -9.35
CA GLY A 238 2.69 6.15 -10.40
C GLY A 238 3.83 5.23 -9.95
N PHE A 239 4.02 5.03 -8.65
CA PHE A 239 5.12 4.21 -8.09
C PHE A 239 4.72 2.77 -7.71
N GLN A 240 3.57 2.28 -8.18
CA GLN A 240 3.04 0.94 -7.85
C GLN A 240 4.03 -0.22 -8.10
N ARG A 241 4.97 -0.05 -9.03
CA ARG A 241 5.97 -1.08 -9.36
C ARG A 241 6.98 -1.33 -8.23
N PHE A 242 7.34 -0.32 -7.45
CA PHE A 242 8.20 -0.50 -6.26
C PHE A 242 7.49 -1.34 -5.20
N GLY A 243 6.22 -1.06 -4.92
CA GLY A 243 5.41 -1.88 -4.02
C GLY A 243 5.19 -3.31 -4.53
N GLN A 244 5.05 -3.51 -5.85
CA GLN A 244 4.95 -4.85 -6.43
C GLN A 244 6.22 -5.66 -6.15
N VAL A 245 7.39 -5.03 -6.27
CA VAL A 245 8.67 -5.66 -5.94
C VAL A 245 8.71 -6.04 -4.46
N GLN A 246 8.39 -5.11 -3.54
CA GLN A 246 8.37 -5.39 -2.10
C GLN A 246 7.44 -6.56 -1.75
N ARG A 247 6.19 -6.54 -2.23
CA ARG A 247 5.20 -7.60 -1.93
C ARG A 247 5.59 -8.95 -2.53
N ARG A 248 6.14 -8.97 -3.75
CA ARG A 248 6.62 -10.20 -4.40
C ARG A 248 7.78 -10.81 -3.64
N LEU A 249 8.79 -10.00 -3.27
CA LEU A 249 9.94 -10.49 -2.52
C LEU A 249 9.54 -10.90 -1.10
N ALA A 250 8.65 -10.15 -0.45
CA ALA A 250 8.12 -10.53 0.85
C ALA A 250 7.43 -11.89 0.83
N ALA A 251 6.58 -12.15 -0.18
CA ALA A 251 5.97 -13.45 -0.37
C ALA A 251 6.99 -14.56 -0.66
N ARG A 252 8.01 -14.28 -1.48
CA ARG A 252 9.03 -15.26 -1.87
C ARG A 252 9.94 -15.68 -0.72
N TYR A 253 10.33 -14.74 0.13
CA TYR A 253 11.28 -14.95 1.23
C TYR A 253 10.59 -15.01 2.60
N SER A 254 9.26 -15.13 2.64
CA SER A 254 8.45 -15.18 3.88
C SER A 254 8.69 -14.00 4.83
N ILE A 255 8.91 -12.81 4.26
CA ILE A 255 9.14 -11.58 5.03
C ILE A 255 7.80 -11.07 5.55
N ARG A 256 7.77 -10.70 6.83
CA ARG A 256 6.60 -10.06 7.44
C ARG A 256 6.51 -8.62 6.97
N LEU A 257 5.55 -8.34 6.10
CA LEU A 257 5.36 -6.99 5.56
C LEU A 257 4.47 -6.18 6.50
N ILE A 258 5.00 -5.05 6.98
CA ILE A 258 4.26 -4.08 7.79
C ILE A 258 3.55 -3.11 6.84
N PRO A 259 2.23 -2.89 6.97
CA PRO A 259 1.46 -2.06 6.05
C PRO A 259 2.02 -0.65 5.87
N LYS A 260 1.97 -0.13 4.63
CA LYS A 260 2.40 1.25 4.32
C LYS A 260 1.65 2.33 5.10
N SER A 261 0.45 2.01 5.61
CA SER A 261 -0.34 2.89 6.47
C SER A 261 0.33 3.17 7.83
N VAL A 262 1.27 2.32 8.27
CA VAL A 262 2.07 2.56 9.48
C VAL A 262 3.04 3.72 9.26
N LEU A 263 3.85 3.65 8.20
CA LEU A 263 4.76 4.73 7.83
C LEU A 263 4.03 5.99 7.34
N SER A 264 2.98 5.85 6.53
CA SER A 264 2.31 7.02 5.96
C SER A 264 1.61 7.89 7.03
N ARG A 265 1.01 7.27 8.05
CA ARG A 265 0.41 8.01 9.18
C ARG A 265 1.46 8.74 9.99
N LEU A 266 2.65 8.16 10.11
CA LEU A 266 3.77 8.79 10.79
C LEU A 266 4.23 10.02 10.01
N ILE A 267 4.67 9.86 8.76
CA ILE A 267 5.30 10.94 7.98
C ILE A 267 4.33 12.07 7.62
N LEU A 268 3.03 11.78 7.45
CA LEU A 268 2.03 12.77 7.06
C LEU A 268 1.35 13.44 8.25
N SER A 269 1.66 13.07 9.49
CA SER A 269 1.14 13.79 10.64
C SER A 269 1.96 15.07 10.86
N SER A 270 1.28 16.23 10.89
CA SER A 270 1.90 17.56 10.88
C SER A 270 2.82 17.85 12.06
N GLU A 271 2.68 17.09 13.16
CA GLU A 271 3.54 17.22 14.34
C GLU A 271 4.73 16.26 14.32
N SER A 272 4.71 15.26 13.42
CA SER A 272 5.71 14.20 13.39
C SER A 272 6.79 14.42 12.35
N THR A 273 6.65 15.36 11.41
CA THR A 273 7.69 15.66 10.40
C THR A 273 8.07 17.13 10.30
N LEU A 274 9.33 17.39 9.99
CA LEU A 274 9.90 18.73 9.79
C LEU A 274 9.66 19.25 8.36
N ASP A 275 9.76 18.37 7.37
CA ASP A 275 9.70 18.70 5.94
C ASP A 275 8.83 17.71 5.14
N SER A 276 7.85 17.08 5.80
CA SER A 276 6.95 16.03 5.28
C SER A 276 7.53 14.62 5.19
N ILE A 277 8.83 14.42 5.47
CA ILE A 277 9.46 13.09 5.46
C ILE A 277 10.31 12.86 6.71
N HIS A 278 11.12 13.85 7.12
CA HIS A 278 12.01 13.67 8.26
C HIS A 278 11.31 13.89 9.58
N LEU A 279 11.55 13.00 10.55
CA LEU A 279 10.81 13.00 11.80
C LEU A 279 11.22 14.14 12.76
N THR A 280 10.24 14.67 13.48
CA THR A 280 10.47 15.46 14.70
C THR A 280 10.77 14.53 15.88
N LYS A 281 11.16 15.09 17.03
CA LYS A 281 11.27 14.33 18.28
C LYS A 281 9.99 13.56 18.61
N GLN A 282 8.82 14.21 18.51
CA GLN A 282 7.53 13.56 18.74
C GLN A 282 7.24 12.47 17.70
N GLY A 283 7.68 12.67 16.45
CA GLY A 283 7.63 11.64 15.42
C GLY A 283 8.43 10.39 15.81
N HIS A 284 9.67 10.57 16.31
CA HIS A 284 10.48 9.44 16.79
C HIS A 284 9.85 8.73 17.99
N GLU A 285 9.27 9.46 18.95
CA GLU A 285 8.54 8.87 20.08
C GLU A 285 7.35 8.02 19.60
N ARG A 286 6.51 8.58 18.72
CA ARG A 286 5.37 7.86 18.13
C ARG A 286 5.81 6.63 17.34
N PHE A 287 6.95 6.69 16.66
CA PHE A 287 7.46 5.55 15.90
C PHE A 287 7.98 4.45 16.85
N ALA A 288 8.71 4.81 17.90
CA ALA A 288 9.16 3.87 18.92
C ALA A 288 7.98 3.12 19.56
N ASP A 289 6.95 3.84 20.00
CA ASP A 289 5.74 3.24 20.58
C ASP A 289 5.01 2.32 19.60
N ARG A 290 5.01 2.68 18.31
CA ARG A 290 4.39 1.87 17.26
C ARG A 290 5.17 0.58 17.03
N VAL A 291 6.50 0.62 17.00
CA VAL A 291 7.35 -0.57 16.85
C VAL A 291 7.21 -1.48 18.06
N GLU A 292 7.22 -0.92 19.27
CA GLU A 292 6.98 -1.66 20.51
C GLU A 292 5.63 -2.38 20.49
N PHE A 293 4.56 -1.71 20.06
CA PHE A 293 3.25 -2.33 19.90
C PHE A 293 3.24 -3.45 18.85
N LEU A 294 3.90 -3.24 17.70
CA LEU A 294 3.94 -4.23 16.62
C LEU A 294 4.73 -5.49 17.00
N LEU A 295 5.79 -5.33 17.81
CA LEU A 295 6.69 -6.41 18.22
C LEU A 295 6.38 -6.97 19.62
N ASP A 296 5.36 -6.43 20.28
CA ASP A 296 4.94 -6.80 21.65
C ASP A 296 6.11 -6.78 22.66
N LEU A 297 6.82 -5.64 22.72
CA LEU A 297 7.98 -5.45 23.61
C LEU A 297 7.62 -4.96 25.02
N ASN A 298 6.34 -4.77 25.31
CA ASN A 298 5.81 -4.23 26.58
C ASN A 298 5.86 -5.18 27.77
#